data_AF-A0A1V5GDZ0-F1
#
_entry.id   AF-A0A1V5GDZ0-F1
#
_cell.length_a   1.000
_cell.length_b   1.000
_cell.length_c   1.000
_cell.angle_alpha   90.00
_cell.angle_beta   90.00
_cell.angle_gamma   90.00
#
_symmetry.space_group_name_H-M   'P 1'
#
loop_
_entity.id
_entity.type
_entity.pdbx_description
1 polymer ?
#
loop_
_entity_poly.entity_id
_entity_poly.type
_entity_poly.pdbx_seq_one_letter_code
_entity_poly.pdbx_strand_id
1 'polypeptide(L)'
;MVCVTNNEVSADEAITFTDKGLRQGDADWEKYGIAHYVAWPRVRCSITGLNVDGDPIEGSYGVEVDDYIVDDESAIMSKSTGKPLNNRVVYKKGKIQLYSTLANMKRSDGFAENAVFYDLKYIEPSVVAADLAFNEIAPLLWMKAGSNGRVIKHSDTFDISENYAVLFNYSHSAAFVRELKTKPEVKMVFIVTDYDARYRSLCAEFPDKTVVQLYESYLRSFEISSEG
;
A
#
# COMPACT_ATOMS: atom_id res chain seq x y z
N MET A 1 0.29 -0.59 -3.05
CA MET A 1 1.12 0.40 -3.77
C MET A 1 1.83 1.25 -2.72
N VAL A 2 3.14 1.44 -2.83
CA VAL A 2 3.87 2.41 -1.99
C VAL A 2 4.25 3.59 -2.88
N CYS A 3 3.89 4.80 -2.45
CA CYS A 3 4.23 6.03 -3.16
C CYS A 3 5.04 6.91 -2.20
N VAL A 4 6.14 7.46 -2.69
CA VAL A 4 6.99 8.39 -1.95
C VAL A 4 6.99 9.71 -2.71
N THR A 5 6.70 10.81 -2.01
CA THR A 5 6.64 12.15 -2.58
C THR A 5 7.16 13.15 -1.56
N ASN A 6 7.90 14.15 -2.01
CA ASN A 6 8.31 15.27 -1.17
C ASN A 6 7.12 16.21 -0.97
N ASN A 7 7.00 16.82 0.21
CA ASN A 7 5.99 17.84 0.46
C ASN A 7 6.47 19.23 0.05
N GLU A 8 6.82 19.39 -1.23
CA GLU A 8 7.36 20.64 -1.77
C GLU A 8 6.27 21.67 -2.07
N VAL A 9 6.63 22.95 -1.99
CA VAL A 9 5.80 24.09 -2.42
C VAL A 9 6.35 24.67 -3.72
N SER A 10 5.57 25.46 -4.44
CA SER A 10 6.07 26.14 -5.65
C SER A 10 7.20 27.14 -5.32
N ALA A 11 8.00 27.49 -6.33
CA ALA A 11 9.10 28.46 -6.14
C ALA A 11 8.60 29.83 -5.64
N ASP A 12 7.46 30.30 -6.15
CA ASP A 12 6.88 31.60 -5.76
C ASP A 12 6.34 31.58 -4.32
N GLU A 13 5.71 30.46 -3.91
CA GLU A 13 5.27 30.25 -2.53
C GLU A 13 6.45 30.18 -1.57
N ALA A 14 7.52 29.48 -1.95
CA ALA A 14 8.73 29.37 -1.13
C ALA A 14 9.37 30.74 -0.83
N ILE A 15 9.42 31.63 -1.83
CA ILE A 15 9.89 33.01 -1.65
C ILE A 15 8.97 33.75 -0.68
N THR A 16 7.65 33.71 -0.94
CA THR A 16 6.65 34.40 -0.12
C THR A 16 6.66 33.95 1.34
N PHE A 17 6.82 32.65 1.58
CA PHE A 17 6.87 32.07 2.93
C PHE A 17 8.18 32.44 3.63
N THR A 18 9.30 32.42 2.91
CA THR A 18 10.60 32.87 3.43
C THR A 18 10.56 34.33 3.85
N ASP A 19 9.94 35.21 3.05
CA ASP A 19 9.78 36.63 3.37
C ASP A 19 8.90 36.85 4.62
N LYS A 20 7.98 35.92 4.88
CA LYS A 20 7.17 35.87 6.11
C LYS A 20 7.89 35.21 7.29
N GLY A 21 9.13 34.77 7.13
CA GLY A 21 9.94 34.12 8.15
C GLY A 21 9.65 32.62 8.36
N LEU A 22 8.81 32.01 7.52
CA LEU A 22 8.51 30.58 7.57
C LEU A 22 9.65 29.75 6.94
N ARG A 23 9.79 28.51 7.42
CA ARG A 23 10.75 27.52 6.93
C ARG A 23 10.06 26.20 6.62
N GLN A 24 10.71 25.38 5.78
CA GLN A 24 10.31 23.99 5.58
C GLN A 24 10.26 23.28 6.94
N GLY A 25 9.21 22.49 7.16
CA GLY A 25 8.88 21.88 8.45
C GLY A 25 7.90 22.70 9.31
N ASP A 26 7.73 24.00 9.06
CA ASP A 26 6.70 24.78 9.76
C ASP A 26 5.31 24.35 9.28
N ALA A 27 4.36 24.19 10.21
CA ALA A 27 3.00 23.75 9.86
C ALA A 27 2.32 24.65 8.80
N ASP A 28 2.59 25.95 8.84
CA ASP A 28 2.06 26.92 7.88
C ASP A 28 2.76 26.86 6.51
N TRP A 29 3.93 26.23 6.41
CA TRP A 29 4.59 25.88 5.16
C TRP A 29 4.06 24.53 4.64
N GLU A 30 4.10 23.50 5.49
CA GLU A 30 3.80 22.12 5.12
C GLU A 30 2.36 21.94 4.63
N LYS A 31 1.40 22.72 5.10
CA LYS A 31 0.00 22.63 4.66
C LYS A 31 -0.22 22.98 3.18
N TYR A 32 0.71 23.71 2.56
CA TYR A 32 0.65 24.08 1.13
C TYR A 32 1.51 23.16 0.26
N GLY A 33 2.28 22.27 0.85
CA GLY A 33 3.10 21.34 0.09
C GLY A 33 2.25 20.35 -0.72
N ILE A 34 2.79 19.86 -1.83
CA ILE A 34 2.06 18.98 -2.77
C ILE A 34 1.49 17.74 -2.10
N ALA A 35 2.21 17.14 -1.14
CA ALA A 35 1.74 15.93 -0.47
C ALA A 35 0.48 16.23 0.36
N HIS A 36 0.53 17.24 1.23
CA HIS A 36 -0.56 17.58 2.14
C HIS A 36 -1.73 18.27 1.42
N TYR A 37 -1.44 19.17 0.48
CA TYR A 37 -2.45 19.99 -0.18
C TYR A 37 -3.13 19.28 -1.36
N VAL A 38 -2.40 18.41 -2.07
CA VAL A 38 -2.88 17.80 -3.32
C VAL A 38 -2.99 16.29 -3.21
N ALA A 39 -1.90 15.59 -2.91
CA ALA A 39 -1.85 14.14 -3.02
C ALA A 39 -2.75 13.45 -1.98
N TRP A 40 -2.62 13.80 -0.70
CA TRP A 40 -3.40 13.17 0.37
C TRP A 40 -4.91 13.44 0.24
N PRO A 41 -5.37 14.68 -0.03
CA PRO A 41 -6.78 14.93 -0.28
C PRO A 41 -7.29 14.14 -1.48
N ARG A 42 -6.54 14.05 -2.59
CA ARG A 42 -6.96 13.25 -3.76
C ARG A 42 -7.09 11.77 -3.44
N VAL A 43 -6.13 11.19 -2.72
CA VAL A 43 -6.21 9.78 -2.28
C VAL A 43 -7.45 9.57 -1.41
N ARG A 44 -7.71 10.47 -0.45
CA ARG A 44 -8.91 10.43 0.38
C ARG A 44 -10.18 10.53 -0.48
N CYS A 45 -10.23 11.45 -1.43
CA CYS A 45 -11.36 11.63 -2.32
C CYS A 45 -11.65 10.38 -3.16
N SER A 46 -10.60 9.74 -3.71
CA SER A 46 -10.75 8.49 -4.46
C SER A 46 -11.27 7.34 -3.60
N ILE A 47 -10.82 7.23 -2.35
CA ILE A 47 -11.27 6.18 -1.42
C ILE A 47 -12.71 6.43 -0.96
N THR A 48 -13.04 7.67 -0.59
CA THR A 48 -14.35 8.02 -0.01
C THR A 48 -15.44 8.30 -1.03
N GLY A 49 -15.06 8.59 -2.28
CA GLY A 49 -15.99 9.06 -3.32
C GLY A 49 -16.51 10.49 -3.10
N LEU A 50 -15.92 11.24 -2.16
CA LEU A 50 -16.28 12.62 -1.86
C LEU A 50 -15.19 13.58 -2.34
N ASN A 51 -15.56 14.78 -2.77
CA ASN A 51 -14.60 15.84 -3.09
C ASN A 51 -14.01 16.45 -1.80
N VAL A 52 -13.15 17.47 -1.93
CA VAL A 52 -12.51 18.13 -0.79
C VAL A 52 -13.49 18.87 0.14
N ASP A 53 -14.66 19.23 -0.38
CA ASP A 53 -15.75 19.91 0.34
C ASP A 53 -16.71 18.91 1.01
N GLY A 54 -16.61 17.62 0.70
CA GLY A 54 -17.45 16.55 1.23
C GLY A 54 -18.63 16.14 0.35
N ASP A 55 -18.75 16.70 -0.86
CA ASP A 55 -19.83 16.36 -1.80
C ASP A 55 -19.47 15.11 -2.64
N PRO A 56 -20.46 14.28 -3.04
CA PRO A 56 -20.21 13.13 -3.90
C PRO A 56 -19.58 13.51 -5.25
N ILE A 57 -18.56 12.76 -5.67
CA ILE A 57 -17.90 12.97 -6.97
C ILE A 57 -18.82 12.47 -8.10
N GLU A 58 -19.08 13.35 -9.06
CA GLU A 58 -19.93 13.04 -10.21
C GLU A 58 -19.25 12.14 -11.26
N GLY A 59 -20.07 11.36 -11.96
CA GLY A 59 -19.66 10.51 -13.08
C GLY A 59 -19.23 9.09 -12.70
N SER A 60 -18.73 8.35 -13.70
CA SER A 60 -18.19 6.99 -13.54
C SER A 60 -16.70 6.91 -13.87
N TYR A 61 -16.10 5.76 -13.60
CA TYR A 61 -14.72 5.45 -13.96
C TYR A 61 -14.55 4.97 -15.41
N GLY A 62 -15.61 5.00 -16.22
CA GLY A 62 -15.53 4.65 -17.64
C GLY A 62 -14.61 5.59 -18.42
N VAL A 63 -13.65 5.00 -19.12
CA VAL A 63 -12.74 5.69 -20.04
C VAL A 63 -12.89 5.05 -21.41
N GLU A 64 -13.52 5.77 -22.32
CA GLU A 64 -13.62 5.36 -23.72
C GLU A 64 -12.34 5.71 -24.47
N VAL A 65 -11.82 4.73 -25.21
CA VAL A 65 -10.71 4.93 -26.15
C VAL A 65 -11.11 4.48 -27.54
N ASP A 66 -10.56 5.14 -28.55
CA ASP A 66 -10.73 4.74 -29.94
C ASP A 66 -9.92 3.45 -30.20
N ASP A 67 -10.57 2.45 -30.81
CA ASP A 67 -9.92 1.19 -31.20
C ASP A 67 -10.51 0.65 -32.51
N TYR A 68 -9.84 -0.34 -33.10
CA TYR A 68 -10.27 -1.06 -34.30
C TYR A 68 -11.01 -2.34 -33.88
N ILE A 69 -12.34 -2.30 -33.95
CA ILE A 69 -13.21 -3.41 -33.58
C ILE A 69 -13.55 -4.21 -34.84
N VAL A 70 -13.65 -5.53 -34.72
CA VAL A 70 -14.07 -6.40 -35.83
C VAL A 70 -15.46 -5.98 -36.34
N ASP A 71 -15.59 -5.90 -37.66
CA ASP A 71 -16.81 -5.55 -38.35
C ASP A 71 -17.37 -6.78 -39.10
N ASP A 72 -18.14 -7.59 -38.38
CA ASP A 72 -18.71 -8.84 -38.90
C ASP A 72 -19.79 -8.61 -39.99
N GLU A 73 -20.26 -7.38 -40.17
CA GLU A 73 -21.27 -7.00 -41.17
C GLU A 73 -20.66 -6.68 -42.55
N SER A 74 -19.34 -6.44 -42.60
CA SER A 74 -18.64 -6.04 -43.82
C SER A 74 -17.80 -7.18 -44.38
N ALA A 75 -17.90 -7.42 -45.69
CA ALA A 75 -17.08 -8.40 -46.40
C ALA A 75 -16.14 -7.74 -47.41
N ILE A 76 -14.88 -8.20 -47.48
CA ILE A 76 -13.95 -7.75 -48.51
C ILE A 76 -14.20 -8.52 -49.80
N MET A 77 -14.55 -7.81 -50.88
CA MET A 77 -14.78 -8.38 -52.19
C MET A 77 -13.53 -8.23 -53.08
N SER A 78 -13.14 -9.30 -53.77
CA SER A 78 -12.09 -9.22 -54.79
C SER A 78 -12.59 -8.42 -56.00
N LYS A 79 -11.88 -7.35 -56.38
CA LYS A 79 -12.23 -6.54 -57.56
C LYS A 79 -12.11 -7.30 -58.89
N SER A 80 -11.27 -8.33 -58.95
CA SER A 80 -11.02 -9.11 -60.18
C SER A 80 -11.96 -10.30 -60.34
N THR A 81 -12.38 -10.92 -59.23
CA THR A 81 -13.19 -12.15 -59.26
C THR A 81 -14.61 -11.96 -58.74
N GLY A 82 -14.92 -10.82 -58.09
CA GLY A 82 -16.23 -10.53 -57.51
C GLY A 82 -16.64 -11.47 -56.37
N LYS A 83 -15.73 -12.32 -55.88
CA LYS A 83 -15.98 -13.27 -54.79
C LYS A 83 -15.53 -12.70 -53.44
N PRO A 84 -16.19 -13.07 -52.33
CA PRO A 84 -15.80 -12.66 -51.00
C PRO A 84 -14.47 -13.32 -50.59
N LEU A 85 -13.60 -12.53 -49.97
CA LEU A 85 -12.33 -12.97 -49.41
C LEU A 85 -12.55 -13.41 -47.96
N ASN A 86 -13.03 -14.63 -47.77
CA ASN A 86 -13.46 -15.17 -46.46
C ASN A 86 -12.33 -15.31 -45.41
N ASN A 87 -11.06 -15.13 -45.81
CA ASN A 87 -9.90 -15.21 -44.90
C ASN A 87 -9.39 -13.84 -44.41
N ARG A 88 -10.19 -12.77 -44.54
CA ARG A 88 -9.80 -11.43 -44.09
C ARG A 88 -10.83 -10.86 -43.13
N VAL A 89 -10.35 -10.41 -41.97
CA VAL A 89 -11.14 -9.71 -40.95
C VAL A 89 -11.23 -8.23 -41.33
N VAL A 90 -12.44 -7.68 -41.33
CA VAL A 90 -12.67 -6.25 -41.51
C VAL A 90 -12.70 -5.60 -40.13
N TYR A 91 -12.07 -4.44 -40.00
CA TYR A 91 -12.11 -3.65 -38.77
C TYR A 91 -12.73 -2.29 -39.04
N LYS A 92 -13.54 -1.82 -38.10
CA LYS A 92 -14.05 -0.45 -38.06
C LYS A 92 -13.53 0.27 -36.83
N LYS A 93 -13.30 1.57 -36.97
CA LYS A 93 -12.99 2.42 -35.83
C LYS A 93 -14.23 2.48 -34.94
N GLY A 94 -14.10 2.06 -33.69
CA GLY A 94 -15.14 2.12 -32.68
C GLY A 94 -14.56 2.62 -31.36
N LYS A 95 -15.43 2.73 -30.35
CA LYS A 95 -15.02 3.05 -28.99
C LYS A 95 -15.13 1.83 -28.11
N ILE A 96 -14.10 1.57 -27.31
CA ILE A 96 -14.12 0.53 -26.29
C ILE A 96 -13.87 1.14 -24.92
N GLN A 97 -14.32 0.45 -23.87
CA GLN A 97 -13.98 0.82 -22.51
C GLN A 97 -12.62 0.25 -22.13
N LEU A 98 -11.67 1.13 -21.80
CA LEU A 98 -10.32 0.75 -21.39
C LEU A 98 -10.33 -0.06 -20.08
N TYR A 99 -11.22 0.31 -19.16
CA TYR A 99 -11.43 -0.36 -17.88
C TYR A 99 -12.87 -0.87 -17.80
N SER A 100 -13.19 -1.89 -18.61
CA SER A 100 -14.55 -2.43 -18.72
C SER A 100 -15.17 -2.83 -17.38
N THR A 101 -14.37 -3.35 -16.44
CA THR A 101 -14.82 -3.71 -15.08
C THR A 101 -15.21 -2.51 -14.22
N LEU A 102 -14.66 -1.33 -14.50
CA LEU A 102 -14.92 -0.09 -13.76
C LEU A 102 -15.89 0.85 -14.50
N ALA A 103 -16.29 0.53 -15.73
CA ALA A 103 -17.01 1.44 -16.61
C ALA A 103 -18.30 2.02 -16.00
N ASN A 104 -19.02 1.19 -15.23
CA ASN A 104 -20.28 1.55 -14.59
C ASN A 104 -20.14 1.89 -13.10
N MET A 105 -18.93 1.77 -12.54
CA MET A 105 -18.67 2.10 -11.15
C MET A 105 -18.71 3.63 -10.99
N LYS A 106 -19.55 4.14 -10.07
CA LYS A 106 -19.63 5.58 -9.86
C LYS A 106 -18.40 6.04 -9.08
N ARG A 107 -17.94 7.25 -9.35
CA ARG A 107 -16.84 7.85 -8.59
C ARG A 107 -17.24 8.07 -7.13
N SER A 108 -18.51 8.39 -6.90
CA SER A 108 -19.11 8.51 -5.57
C SER A 108 -19.11 7.23 -4.74
N ASP A 109 -18.97 6.05 -5.36
CA ASP A 109 -18.93 4.79 -4.62
C ASP A 109 -17.59 4.62 -3.88
N GLY A 110 -16.57 5.40 -4.25
CA GLY A 110 -15.24 5.31 -3.67
C GLY A 110 -14.55 3.98 -3.97
N PHE A 111 -13.48 3.66 -3.25
CA PHE A 111 -12.82 2.36 -3.33
C PHE A 111 -12.75 1.76 -1.92
N ALA A 112 -13.02 0.46 -1.80
CA ALA A 112 -12.91 -0.29 -0.57
C ALA A 112 -11.43 -0.59 -0.23
N GLU A 113 -10.66 0.47 -0.01
CA GLU A 113 -9.21 0.46 0.17
C GLU A 113 -8.82 1.31 1.36
N ASN A 114 -7.69 0.97 1.98
CA ASN A 114 -7.10 1.76 3.06
C ASN A 114 -5.88 2.55 2.55
N ALA A 115 -5.68 3.74 3.12
CA ALA A 115 -4.45 4.51 2.94
C ALA A 115 -3.93 4.94 4.31
N VAL A 116 -2.62 4.82 4.49
CA VAL A 116 -1.93 5.32 5.68
C VAL A 116 -0.75 6.15 5.18
N PHE A 117 -0.60 7.34 5.75
CA PHE A 117 0.46 8.28 5.41
C PHE A 117 1.50 8.25 6.51
N TYR A 118 2.77 8.16 6.11
CA TYR A 118 3.91 8.14 7.02
C TYR A 118 4.94 9.17 6.56
N ASP A 119 5.57 9.84 7.51
CA ASP A 119 6.77 10.62 7.24
C ASP A 119 7.94 9.68 7.02
N LEU A 120 8.70 9.92 5.95
CA LEU A 120 9.97 9.23 5.76
C LEU A 120 11.01 9.88 6.69
N LYS A 121 11.41 9.15 7.72
CA LYS A 121 12.43 9.58 8.68
C LYS A 121 13.71 8.79 8.49
N TYR A 122 14.84 9.50 8.53
CA TYR A 122 16.15 8.88 8.69
C TYR A 122 16.39 8.70 10.18
N ILE A 123 16.60 7.46 10.61
CA ILE A 123 16.84 7.11 12.00
C ILE A 123 18.29 6.68 12.13
N GLU A 124 18.97 7.21 13.15
CA GLU A 124 20.32 6.79 13.50
C GLU A 124 20.35 5.30 13.84
N PRO A 125 21.26 4.50 13.24
CA PRO A 125 21.33 3.05 13.47
C PRO A 125 21.37 2.66 14.97
N SER A 126 22.06 3.45 15.79
CA SER A 126 22.18 3.20 17.23
C SER A 126 20.84 3.22 17.98
N VAL A 127 19.87 4.03 17.52
CA VAL A 127 18.52 4.13 18.12
C VAL A 127 17.70 2.88 17.81
N VAL A 128 17.88 2.31 16.61
CA VAL A 128 17.22 1.08 16.20
C VAL A 128 17.80 -0.15 16.89
N ALA A 129 19.11 -0.14 17.14
CA ALA A 129 19.82 -1.24 17.79
C ALA A 129 19.48 -1.41 19.29
N ALA A 130 18.91 -0.39 19.94
CA ALA A 130 18.66 -0.39 21.38
C ALA A 130 17.28 -0.94 21.79
N ASP A 131 16.58 -1.68 20.93
CA ASP A 131 15.19 -2.18 21.14
C ASP A 131 14.12 -1.07 21.34
N LEU A 132 14.50 0.20 21.19
CA LEU A 132 13.61 1.35 21.42
C LEU A 132 12.82 1.79 20.18
N ALA A 133 13.16 1.28 18.98
CA ALA A 133 12.61 1.77 17.72
C ALA A 133 11.57 0.86 17.07
N PHE A 134 11.04 -0.16 17.77
CA PHE A 134 10.04 -1.06 17.17
C PHE A 134 8.87 -0.29 16.54
N ASN A 135 8.40 0.76 17.22
CA ASN A 135 7.28 1.57 16.74
C ASN A 135 7.56 2.29 15.41
N GLU A 136 8.82 2.59 15.10
CA GLU A 136 9.25 3.24 13.86
C GLU A 136 9.27 2.25 12.68
N ILE A 137 9.61 0.98 12.93
CA ILE A 137 9.62 -0.07 11.90
C ILE A 137 8.29 -0.83 11.80
N ALA A 138 7.39 -0.69 12.77
CA ALA A 138 6.11 -1.39 12.81
C ALA A 138 5.29 -1.30 11.51
N PRO A 139 5.24 -0.15 10.79
CA PRO A 139 4.58 -0.07 9.50
C PRO A 139 5.15 -1.05 8.45
N LEU A 140 6.45 -1.34 8.48
CA LEU A 140 7.09 -2.28 7.56
C LEU A 140 6.59 -3.71 7.80
N LEU A 141 6.44 -4.09 9.07
CA LEU A 141 5.91 -5.40 9.45
C LEU A 141 4.44 -5.55 9.05
N TRP A 142 3.64 -4.50 9.29
CA TRP A 142 2.25 -4.45 8.85
C TRP A 142 2.12 -4.54 7.33
N MET A 143 2.99 -3.85 6.58
CA MET A 143 3.02 -3.97 5.12
C MET A 143 3.38 -5.38 4.66
N LYS A 144 4.40 -6.00 5.28
CA LYS A 144 4.80 -7.39 5.00
C LYS A 144 3.68 -8.39 5.31
N ALA A 145 2.85 -8.09 6.30
CA ALA A 145 1.67 -8.87 6.64
C ALA A 145 0.48 -8.69 5.70
N GLY A 146 0.55 -7.75 4.74
CA GLY A 146 -0.53 -7.51 3.76
C GLY A 146 -1.27 -6.19 3.94
N SER A 147 -0.79 -5.28 4.79
CA SER A 147 -1.31 -3.91 4.94
C SER A 147 -2.79 -3.83 5.31
N ASN A 148 -3.28 -4.75 6.16
CA ASN A 148 -4.66 -4.79 6.61
C ASN A 148 -4.75 -4.87 8.14
N GLY A 149 -5.80 -4.29 8.73
CA GLY A 149 -5.98 -4.21 10.18
C GLY A 149 -5.09 -3.14 10.83
N ARG A 150 -5.03 -3.15 12.15
CA ARG A 150 -4.24 -2.18 12.92
C ARG A 150 -2.74 -2.51 12.86
N VAL A 151 -1.91 -1.46 12.96
CA VAL A 151 -0.46 -1.63 13.15
C VAL A 151 -0.20 -1.97 14.62
N ILE A 152 0.40 -3.12 14.89
CA ILE A 152 0.89 -3.51 16.22
C ILE A 152 2.01 -2.56 16.63
N LYS A 153 1.92 -2.05 17.85
CA LYS A 153 2.96 -1.25 18.51
C LYS A 153 3.68 -2.10 19.56
N HIS A 154 4.83 -1.62 20.01
CA HIS A 154 5.64 -2.31 21.00
C HIS A 154 4.84 -2.58 22.29
N SER A 155 5.07 -3.74 22.89
CA SER A 155 4.48 -4.18 24.16
C SER A 155 5.49 -5.05 24.92
N ASP A 156 5.36 -5.12 26.24
CA ASP A 156 6.25 -5.93 27.09
C ASP A 156 5.99 -7.46 26.96
N THR A 157 4.95 -7.86 26.23
CA THR A 157 4.47 -9.24 26.13
C THR A 157 4.37 -9.72 24.67
N PHE A 158 3.18 -9.67 24.09
CA PHE A 158 2.86 -9.97 22.70
C PHE A 158 1.64 -9.14 22.30
N ASP A 159 1.39 -9.09 20.99
CA ASP A 159 0.15 -8.51 20.47
C ASP A 159 -0.32 -9.28 19.23
N ILE A 160 -1.65 -9.37 19.05
CA ILE A 160 -2.30 -10.08 17.94
C ILE A 160 -3.32 -9.13 17.31
N SER A 161 -3.08 -8.75 16.06
CA SER A 161 -4.00 -7.95 15.25
C SER A 161 -4.97 -8.85 14.48
N GLU A 162 -5.77 -8.24 13.60
CA GLU A 162 -6.69 -8.93 12.71
C GLU A 162 -5.96 -9.80 11.66
N ASN A 163 -4.70 -9.50 11.36
CA ASN A 163 -4.00 -10.08 10.21
C ASN A 163 -2.60 -10.66 10.54
N TYR A 164 -1.95 -10.16 11.60
CA TYR A 164 -0.63 -10.62 12.03
C TYR A 164 -0.42 -10.54 13.54
N ALA A 165 0.60 -11.24 14.03
CA ALA A 165 0.94 -11.31 15.44
C ALA A 165 2.44 -11.02 15.67
N VAL A 166 2.77 -10.47 16.84
CA VAL A 166 4.15 -10.19 17.26
C VAL A 166 4.36 -10.70 18.69
N LEU A 167 5.36 -11.55 18.90
CA LEU A 167 5.83 -11.92 20.23
C LEU A 167 7.09 -11.11 20.56
N PHE A 168 6.98 -10.20 21.53
CA PHE A 168 8.11 -9.37 22.00
C PHE A 168 8.92 -10.08 23.08
N ASN A 169 8.24 -10.78 23.99
CA ASN A 169 8.88 -11.40 25.14
C ASN A 169 8.59 -12.90 25.21
N TYR A 170 9.62 -13.70 25.03
CA TYR A 170 9.53 -15.16 25.01
C TYR A 170 8.94 -15.78 26.28
N SER A 171 9.03 -15.12 27.44
CA SER A 171 8.39 -15.61 28.68
C SER A 171 6.87 -15.73 28.56
N HIS A 172 6.24 -15.02 27.61
CA HIS A 172 4.82 -15.08 27.33
C HIS A 172 4.44 -16.02 26.16
N SER A 173 5.40 -16.77 25.61
CA SER A 173 5.21 -17.68 24.46
C SER A 173 4.05 -18.67 24.63
N ALA A 174 3.90 -19.27 25.81
CA ALA A 174 2.82 -20.23 26.07
C ALA A 174 1.43 -19.59 25.98
N ALA A 175 1.28 -18.36 26.50
CA ALA A 175 0.03 -17.60 26.40
C ALA A 175 -0.22 -17.15 24.95
N PHE A 176 0.82 -16.68 24.28
CA PHE A 176 0.79 -16.27 22.88
C PHE A 176 0.32 -17.40 21.96
N VAL A 177 0.92 -18.60 22.07
CA VAL A 177 0.55 -19.77 21.27
C VAL A 177 -0.90 -20.16 21.48
N ARG A 178 -1.35 -20.17 22.74
CA ARG A 178 -2.74 -20.50 23.08
C ARG A 178 -3.71 -19.52 22.43
N GLU A 179 -3.43 -18.22 22.50
CA GLU A 179 -4.31 -17.19 21.96
C GLU A 179 -4.29 -17.19 20.42
N LEU A 180 -3.11 -17.26 19.81
CA LEU A 180 -2.97 -17.24 18.35
C LEU A 180 -3.60 -18.47 17.67
N LYS A 181 -3.64 -19.63 18.35
CA LYS A 181 -4.36 -20.82 17.83
C LYS A 181 -5.88 -20.59 17.73
N THR A 182 -6.43 -19.62 18.46
CA THR A 182 -7.85 -19.22 18.33
C THR A 182 -8.11 -18.28 17.14
N LYS A 183 -7.06 -17.86 16.42
CA LYS A 183 -7.08 -16.86 15.35
C LYS A 183 -6.55 -17.47 14.03
N PRO A 184 -7.31 -18.37 13.37
CA PRO A 184 -6.89 -19.02 12.13
C PRO A 184 -6.71 -18.04 10.95
N GLU A 185 -7.34 -16.88 11.00
CA GLU A 185 -7.23 -15.78 10.04
C GLU A 185 -5.84 -15.15 10.00
N VAL A 186 -5.12 -15.15 11.13
CA VAL A 186 -3.77 -14.61 11.22
C VAL A 186 -2.78 -15.53 10.52
N LYS A 187 -2.16 -15.07 9.43
CA LYS A 187 -1.22 -15.86 8.61
C LYS A 187 0.24 -15.52 8.82
N MET A 188 0.55 -14.33 9.35
CA MET A 188 1.92 -13.87 9.58
C MET A 188 2.22 -13.70 11.07
N VAL A 189 3.37 -14.19 11.50
CA VAL A 189 3.84 -14.14 12.89
C VAL A 189 5.27 -13.63 12.92
N PHE A 190 5.53 -12.61 13.74
CA PHE A 190 6.87 -12.13 14.02
C PHE A 190 7.29 -12.52 15.44
N ILE A 191 8.54 -12.95 15.59
CA ILE A 191 9.10 -13.37 16.87
C ILE A 191 10.36 -12.58 17.12
N VAL A 192 10.33 -11.70 18.12
CA VAL A 192 11.50 -10.93 18.57
C VAL A 192 12.35 -11.84 19.44
N THR A 193 13.52 -12.25 18.94
CA THR A 193 14.48 -13.09 19.66
C THR A 193 15.82 -13.15 18.93
N ASP A 194 16.91 -13.01 19.69
CA ASP A 194 18.27 -13.28 19.18
C ASP A 194 18.66 -14.77 19.22
N TYR A 195 17.81 -15.62 19.82
CA TYR A 195 18.08 -17.06 19.99
C TYR A 195 17.34 -17.93 18.96
N ASP A 196 18.10 -18.58 18.07
CA ASP A 196 17.57 -19.50 17.05
C ASP A 196 16.74 -20.65 17.64
N ALA A 197 17.11 -21.16 18.82
CA ALA A 197 16.39 -22.25 19.47
C ALA A 197 14.94 -21.86 19.83
N ARG A 198 14.74 -20.61 20.30
CA ARG A 198 13.42 -20.06 20.62
C ARG A 198 12.57 -19.89 19.37
N TYR A 199 13.18 -19.36 18.31
CA TYR A 199 12.53 -19.22 17.01
C TYR A 199 12.09 -20.58 16.44
N ARG A 200 13.00 -21.56 16.37
CA ARG A 200 12.69 -22.92 15.88
C ARG A 200 11.58 -23.60 16.66
N SER A 201 11.60 -23.46 17.99
CA SER A 201 10.55 -24.01 18.86
C SER A 201 9.17 -23.45 18.51
N LEU A 202 9.07 -22.15 18.23
CA LEU A 202 7.79 -21.53 17.91
C LEU A 202 7.35 -21.77 16.46
N CYS A 203 8.28 -21.94 15.52
CA CYS A 203 7.92 -22.39 14.17
C CYS A 203 7.17 -23.72 14.18
N ALA A 204 7.54 -24.63 15.09
CA ALA A 204 6.86 -25.93 15.22
C ALA A 204 5.41 -25.81 15.72
N GLU A 205 5.05 -24.74 16.44
CA GLU A 205 3.70 -24.49 16.94
C GLU A 205 2.73 -23.97 15.87
N PHE A 206 3.26 -23.44 14.75
CA PHE A 206 2.49 -22.77 13.69
C PHE A 206 2.85 -23.26 12.28
N PRO A 207 2.67 -24.55 11.97
CA PRO A 207 3.06 -25.10 10.67
C PRO A 207 2.26 -24.53 9.49
N ASP A 208 1.10 -23.92 9.74
CA ASP A 208 0.21 -23.30 8.75
C ASP A 208 0.42 -21.78 8.59
N LYS A 209 1.39 -21.19 9.31
CA LYS A 209 1.64 -19.74 9.31
C LYS A 209 3.04 -19.43 8.80
N THR A 210 3.20 -18.24 8.22
CA THR A 210 4.52 -17.69 7.92
C THR A 210 5.09 -17.05 9.18
N VAL A 211 6.13 -17.68 9.74
CA VAL A 211 6.83 -17.18 10.92
C VAL A 211 8.14 -16.51 10.50
N VAL A 212 8.41 -15.33 11.03
CA VAL A 212 9.60 -14.53 10.74
C VAL A 212 10.30 -14.16 12.04
N GLN A 213 11.60 -14.39 12.11
CA GLN A 213 12.42 -13.94 13.23
C GLN A 213 12.76 -12.46 13.08
N LEU A 214 12.59 -11.69 14.15
CA LEU A 214 13.12 -10.34 14.30
C LEU A 214 14.22 -10.39 15.37
N TYR A 215 15.38 -9.81 15.10
CA TYR A 215 16.43 -9.64 16.09
C TYR A 215 16.09 -8.47 17.00
N GLU A 216 16.52 -8.53 18.26
CA GLU A 216 16.28 -7.45 19.24
C GLU A 216 16.94 -6.14 18.77
N SER A 217 18.10 -6.27 18.12
CA SER A 217 18.62 -5.22 17.23
C SER A 217 17.90 -5.30 15.89
N TYR A 218 16.78 -4.59 15.77
CA TYR A 218 15.91 -4.66 14.60
C TYR A 218 16.63 -4.33 13.28
N LEU A 219 17.73 -3.55 13.29
CA LEU A 219 18.55 -3.31 12.10
C LEU A 219 18.97 -4.59 11.41
N ARG A 220 19.38 -5.59 12.18
CA ARG A 220 19.85 -6.87 11.65
C ARG A 220 18.77 -7.62 10.89
N SER A 221 17.50 -7.32 11.15
CA SER A 221 16.36 -7.89 10.42
C SER A 221 16.05 -7.17 9.10
N PHE A 222 16.55 -5.95 8.89
CA PHE A 222 16.31 -5.15 7.68
C PHE A 222 17.57 -4.84 6.88
N GLU A 223 18.75 -5.16 7.40
CA GLU A 223 19.99 -5.19 6.62
C GLU A 223 19.84 -6.21 5.49
N ILE A 224 19.64 -5.71 4.28
CA ILE A 224 19.80 -6.49 3.07
C ILE A 224 21.29 -6.84 3.01
N SER A 225 21.62 -8.13 3.07
CA SER A 225 22.99 -8.63 2.99
C SER A 225 23.76 -7.88 1.92
N SER A 226 24.67 -7.00 2.32
CA SER A 226 25.67 -6.40 1.43
C SER A 226 26.87 -7.34 1.21
N GLU A 227 26.75 -8.60 1.63
CA GLU A 227 27.76 -9.63 1.40
C GLU A 227 27.52 -10.27 0.02
N GLY A 228 28.29 -9.78 -0.94
CA GLY A 228 28.73 -10.57 -2.10
C GLY A 228 30.00 -11.33 -1.79
#